data_AF-A0A3B5Q592-F1
#
_entry.id   AF-A0A3B5Q592-F1
#
_cell.length_a   1.000
_cell.length_b   1.000
_cell.length_c   1.000
_cell.angle_alpha   90.00
_cell.angle_beta   90.00
_cell.angle_gamma   90.00
#
_symmetry.space_group_name_H-M   'P 1'
#
loop_
_entity.id
_entity.type
_entity.pdbx_description
1 polymer ?
#
loop_
_entity_poly.entity_id
_entity_poly.type
_entity_poly.pdbx_seq_one_letter_code
_entity_poly.pdbx_strand_id
1 'polypeptide(L)'
;VDEVLASHQAYYQLRVCQEAVWEAFRIFLDRIPGTWEYQAWVRSCQQEALCISDIARNFSSSEEHISLIHRVQAAAAHEAASTGEHASQEVKRSASVMLLLFRR
;
A
#
# COMPACT_ATOMS: atom_id res chain seq x y z
N VAL A 1 -36.15 -3.43 5.21
CA VAL A 1 -34.86 -3.70 5.89
C VAL A 1 -33.77 -3.94 4.86
N ASP A 2 -34.04 -4.74 3.82
CA ASP A 2 -33.07 -5.08 2.77
C ASP A 2 -32.47 -3.88 2.03
N GLU A 3 -33.28 -2.87 1.68
CA GLU A 3 -32.79 -1.64 1.02
C GLU A 3 -31.84 -0.85 1.94
N VAL A 4 -32.19 -0.74 3.22
CA VAL A 4 -31.35 -0.07 4.22
C VAL A 4 -30.04 -0.84 4.41
N LEU A 5 -30.10 -2.18 4.44
CA LEU A 5 -28.91 -3.02 4.55
C LEU A 5 -28.01 -2.89 3.32
N ALA A 6 -28.57 -2.92 2.11
CA ALA A 6 -27.83 -2.72 0.87
C ALA A 6 -27.17 -1.33 0.82
N SER A 7 -27.89 -0.29 1.25
CA SER A 7 -27.33 1.06 1.37
C SER A 7 -26.18 1.13 2.36
N HIS A 8 -26.32 0.51 3.53
CA HIS A 8 -25.25 0.44 4.54
C HIS A 8 -24.04 -0.33 4.02
N GLN A 9 -24.25 -1.45 3.33
CA GLN A 9 -23.18 -2.24 2.73
C GLN A 9 -22.42 -1.44 1.67
N ALA A 10 -23.12 -0.75 0.77
CA ALA A 10 -22.51 0.09 -0.25
C ALA A 10 -21.71 1.25 0.37
N TYR A 11 -22.24 1.89 1.42
CA TYR A 11 -21.53 2.93 2.14
C TYR A 11 -20.29 2.39 2.86
N TYR A 12 -20.42 1.25 3.55
CA TYR A 12 -19.30 0.60 4.22
C TYR A 12 -18.19 0.25 3.24
N GLN A 13 -18.54 -0.34 2.08
CA GLN A 13 -17.59 -0.65 1.02
C GLN A 13 -16.87 0.59 0.51
N LEU A 14 -17.61 1.68 0.24
CA LEU A 14 -17.00 2.95 -0.17
C LEU A 14 -15.97 3.42 0.86
N ARG A 15 -16.30 3.41 2.15
CA ARG A 15 -15.37 3.85 3.21
C ARG A 15 -14.12 2.98 3.29
N VAL A 16 -14.27 1.65 3.24
CA VAL A 16 -13.12 0.73 3.26
C VAL A 16 -12.21 0.97 2.05
N CYS A 17 -12.78 1.15 0.86
CA CYS A 17 -12.02 1.44 -0.35
C CYS A 17 -11.23 2.75 -0.25
N GLN A 18 -11.85 3.79 0.28
CA GLN A 18 -11.21 5.10 0.45
C GLN A 18 -10.01 5.02 1.40
N GLU A 19 -10.19 4.42 2.58
CA GLU A 19 -9.12 4.28 3.58
C GLU A 19 -7.99 3.38 3.06
N ALA A 20 -8.30 2.24 2.44
CA ALA A 20 -7.28 1.33 1.92
C ALA A 20 -6.41 1.96 0.83
N VAL A 21 -7.03 2.72 -0.09
CA VAL A 21 -6.29 3.45 -1.13
C VAL A 21 -5.43 4.54 -0.50
N TRP A 22 -5.98 5.31 0.44
CA TRP A 22 -5.24 6.39 1.09
C TRP A 22 -4.01 5.87 1.85
N GLU A 23 -4.18 4.80 2.63
CA GLU A 23 -3.12 4.19 3.42
C GLU A 23 -2.04 3.54 2.55
N ALA A 24 -2.40 2.92 1.42
CA ALA A 24 -1.41 2.35 0.51
C ALA A 24 -0.47 3.42 -0.06
N PHE A 25 -1.02 4.56 -0.49
CA PHE A 25 -0.21 5.68 -0.97
C PHE A 25 0.68 6.26 0.14
N ARG A 26 0.14 6.43 1.34
CA ARG A 26 0.88 6.97 2.49
C ARG A 26 2.02 6.04 2.94
N ILE A 27 1.75 4.75 3.06
CA ILE A 27 2.70 3.76 3.58
C ILE A 27 3.79 3.45 2.54
N PHE A 28 3.41 3.23 1.28
CA PHE A 28 4.34 2.73 0.28
C PHE A 28 4.93 3.84 -0.59
N LEU A 29 4.16 4.86 -0.94
CA LEU A 29 4.58 5.89 -1.89
C LEU A 29 5.00 7.21 -1.22
N ASP A 30 4.84 7.32 0.10
CA ASP A 30 5.13 8.52 0.90
C ASP A 30 4.48 9.80 0.32
N ARG A 31 3.30 9.65 -0.28
CA ARG A 31 2.51 10.74 -0.85
C ARG A 31 1.02 10.48 -0.71
N ILE A 32 0.21 11.48 -1.01
CA ILE A 32 -1.24 11.31 -1.19
C ILE A 32 -1.58 11.15 -2.68
N PRO A 33 -2.63 10.38 -3.03
CA PRO A 33 -3.06 10.26 -4.42
C PRO A 33 -3.63 11.59 -4.92
N GLY A 34 -3.37 11.92 -6.18
CA GLY A 34 -4.09 13.00 -6.86
C GLY A 34 -5.56 12.65 -7.07
N THR A 35 -6.40 13.64 -7.40
CA THR A 35 -7.86 13.47 -7.55
C THR A 35 -8.22 12.35 -8.53
N TRP A 36 -7.57 12.29 -9.69
CA TRP A 36 -7.83 11.28 -10.70
C TRP A 36 -7.39 9.88 -10.25
N GLU A 37 -6.19 9.75 -9.70
CA GLU A 37 -5.65 8.48 -9.20
C GLU A 37 -6.55 7.91 -8.11
N TYR A 38 -6.93 8.75 -7.15
CA TYR A 38 -7.82 8.37 -6.06
C TYR A 38 -9.16 7.84 -6.59
N GLN A 39 -9.79 8.55 -7.52
CA GLN A 39 -11.06 8.14 -8.10
C GLN A 39 -10.96 6.82 -8.88
N ALA A 40 -9.88 6.62 -9.63
CA ALA A 40 -9.64 5.38 -10.37
C ALA A 40 -9.45 4.18 -9.43
N TRP A 41 -8.66 4.35 -8.38
CA TRP A 41 -8.39 3.30 -7.39
C TRP A 41 -9.62 2.95 -6.56
N VAL A 42 -10.36 3.95 -6.05
CA VAL A 42 -11.61 3.70 -5.30
C VAL A 42 -12.66 3.02 -6.18
N ARG A 43 -12.79 3.43 -7.45
CA ARG A 43 -13.73 2.79 -8.38
C ARG A 43 -13.37 1.31 -8.62
N SER A 44 -12.10 1.02 -8.84
CA SER A 44 -11.63 -0.36 -9.06
C SER A 44 -11.91 -1.24 -7.83
N CYS A 45 -11.64 -0.71 -6.63
CA CYS A 45 -11.95 -1.36 -5.36
C CYS A 45 -13.45 -1.64 -5.15
N GLN A 46 -14.33 -0.76 -5.64
CA GLN A 46 -15.78 -0.95 -5.52
C GLN A 46 -16.35 -1.96 -6.53
N GLN A 47 -15.69 -2.13 -7.69
CA GLN A 47 -16.16 -2.99 -8.78
C GLN A 47 -15.67 -4.43 -8.67
N GLU A 48 -14.48 -4.66 -8.11
CA GLU A 48 -13.98 -6.00 -7.84
C GLU A 48 -14.51 -6.48 -6.48
N ALA A 49 -15.10 -7.68 -6.44
CA ALA A 49 -15.86 -8.17 -5.30
C ALA A 49 -14.98 -8.31 -4.03
N LEU A 50 -15.00 -7.29 -3.17
CA LEU A 50 -14.66 -7.22 -1.74
C LEU A 50 -13.33 -7.85 -1.24
N CYS A 51 -12.55 -8.53 -2.07
CA CYS A 51 -11.36 -9.19 -1.56
C CYS A 51 -10.25 -8.16 -1.46
N ILE A 52 -9.88 -7.84 -0.21
CA ILE A 52 -8.70 -7.00 0.09
C ILE A 52 -7.44 -7.50 -0.61
N SER A 53 -7.36 -8.81 -0.90
CA SER A 53 -6.28 -9.39 -1.69
C SER A 53 -6.22 -8.89 -3.13
N ASP A 54 -7.35 -8.58 -3.75
CA ASP A 54 -7.40 -8.10 -5.13
C ASP A 54 -6.89 -6.66 -5.22
N ILE A 55 -7.30 -5.81 -4.26
CA ILE A 55 -6.79 -4.44 -4.13
C ILE A 55 -5.28 -4.46 -3.85
N ALA A 56 -4.85 -5.31 -2.90
CA ALA A 56 -3.43 -5.46 -2.57
C ALA A 56 -2.63 -5.94 -3.78
N ARG A 57 -3.14 -6.91 -4.54
CA ARG A 57 -2.52 -7.40 -5.78
C ARG A 57 -2.41 -6.29 -6.81
N ASN A 58 -3.50 -5.57 -7.06
CA ASN A 58 -3.53 -4.51 -8.07
C ASN A 58 -2.53 -3.39 -7.73
N PHE A 59 -2.54 -2.89 -6.50
CA PHE A 59 -1.58 -1.88 -6.03
C PHE A 59 -0.13 -2.38 -6.12
N SER A 60 0.15 -3.58 -5.63
CA SER A 60 1.50 -4.15 -5.62
C SER A 60 2.03 -4.44 -7.03
N SER A 61 1.13 -4.63 -8.00
CA SER A 61 1.47 -4.83 -9.41
C SER A 61 1.58 -3.55 -10.23
N SER A 62 1.28 -2.38 -9.64
CA SER A 62 1.37 -1.10 -10.35
C SER A 62 2.82 -0.75 -10.68
N GLU A 63 3.03 -0.09 -11.82
CA GLU A 63 4.37 0.34 -12.26
C GLU A 63 5.06 1.22 -11.23
N GLU A 64 4.30 2.07 -10.53
CA GLU A 64 4.83 2.96 -9.50
C GLU A 64 5.37 2.15 -8.30
N HIS A 65 4.62 1.15 -7.83
CA HIS A 65 5.06 0.27 -6.75
C HIS A 65 6.25 -0.59 -7.16
N ILE A 66 6.23 -1.17 -8.36
CA ILE A 66 7.36 -1.95 -8.90
C ILE A 66 8.62 -1.09 -9.00
N SER A 67 8.49 0.15 -9.48
CA SER A 67 9.60 1.10 -9.59
C SER A 67 10.17 1.49 -8.23
N LEU A 68 9.33 1.60 -7.18
CA LEU A 68 9.79 1.78 -5.81
C LEU A 68 10.64 0.59 -5.35
N ILE A 69 10.17 -0.64 -5.54
CA ILE A 69 10.89 -1.85 -5.11
C ILE A 69 12.27 -1.92 -5.75
N HIS A 70 12.39 -1.64 -7.06
CA HIS A 70 13.68 -1.62 -7.73
C HIS A 70 14.64 -0.57 -7.17
N ARG A 71 14.15 0.64 -6.83
CA ARG A 71 14.97 1.68 -6.21
C ARG A 71 15.47 1.27 -4.83
N VAL A 72 14.61 0.68 -4.01
CA VAL A 72 14.98 0.18 -2.67
C VAL A 72 16.01 -0.95 -2.76
N GLN A 73 15.85 -1.88 -3.71
CA GLN A 73 16.82 -2.96 -3.94
C GLN A 73 18.18 -2.42 -4.39
N ALA A 74 18.20 -1.46 -5.31
CA ALA A 74 19.43 -0.84 -5.78
C ALA A 74 20.16 -0.07 -4.66
N ALA A 75 19.42 0.67 -3.83
CA ALA A 75 19.96 1.37 -2.67
C ALA A 75 20.57 0.38 -1.66
N ALA A 76 19.83 -0.70 -1.32
CA ALA A 76 20.32 -1.73 -0.41
C ALA A 76 21.57 -2.44 -0.95
N ALA A 77 21.65 -2.70 -2.25
CA ALA A 77 22.85 -3.28 -2.88
C ALA A 77 24.06 -2.34 -2.82
N HIS A 78 23.83 -1.03 -3.01
CA HIS A 78 24.89 -0.02 -2.91
C HIS A 78 25.38 0.16 -1.47
N GLU A 79 24.48 0.10 -0.48
CA GLU A 79 24.81 0.11 0.96
C GLU A 79 25.58 -1.15 1.38
N ALA A 80 25.19 -2.33 0.89
CA ALA A 80 25.89 -3.57 1.14
C ALA A 80 27.30 -3.60 0.53
N ALA A 81 27.50 -2.91 -0.60
CA ALA A 81 28.81 -2.78 -1.23
C ALA A 81 29.71 -1.75 -0.54
N SER A 82 29.15 -0.76 0.17
CA SER A 82 29.89 0.29 0.87
C SER A 82 30.21 -0.03 2.32
N THR A 83 29.43 -0.91 2.97
CA THR A 83 29.63 -1.34 4.36
C THR A 83 30.34 -2.70 4.42
N GLY A 84 31.66 -2.67 4.44
CA GLY A 84 32.43 -3.83 4.90
C GLY A 84 32.03 -4.20 6.34
N GLU A 85 31.57 -5.43 6.53
CA GLU A 85 31.57 -6.16 7.81
C GLU A 85 30.71 -5.65 8.99
N HIS A 86 29.44 -5.22 8.79
CA HIS A 86 28.50 -5.09 9.94
C HIS A 86 27.01 -5.36 9.61
N ALA A 87 26.74 -6.31 8.71
CA ALA A 87 25.43 -6.52 8.08
C ALA A 87 24.30 -7.19 8.92
N SER A 88 24.45 -7.42 10.23
CA SER A 88 23.45 -8.22 11.00
C SER A 88 22.45 -7.42 11.83
N GLN A 89 22.64 -6.10 11.99
CA GLN A 89 21.80 -5.29 12.89
C GLN A 89 20.83 -4.34 12.16
N GLU A 90 21.12 -3.94 10.92
CA GLU A 90 20.30 -2.97 10.17
C GLU A 90 19.12 -3.58 9.41
N VAL A 91 19.20 -4.84 8.96
CA VAL A 91 18.05 -5.54 8.36
C VAL A 91 16.89 -5.68 9.37
N LYS A 92 17.21 -5.83 10.66
CA LYS A 92 16.21 -5.84 11.75
C LYS A 92 15.59 -4.46 11.99
N ARG A 93 16.31 -3.38 11.71
CA ARG A 93 15.79 -2.01 11.78
C ARG A 93 14.84 -1.70 10.64
N SER A 94 15.13 -2.15 9.42
CA SER A 94 14.23 -1.96 8.27
C SER A 94 12.89 -2.70 8.44
N ALA A 95 12.95 -3.94 8.99
CA ALA A 95 11.73 -4.64 9.42
C ALA A 95 11.00 -3.94 10.57
N SER A 96 11.73 -3.29 11.50
CA SER A 96 11.14 -2.48 12.58
C SER A 96 10.47 -1.20 12.10
N VAL A 97 10.96 -0.53 11.06
CA VAL A 97 10.28 0.65 10.48
C VAL A 97 8.96 0.23 9.85
N MET A 98 8.93 -0.92 9.16
CA MET A 98 7.69 -1.50 8.64
C MET A 98 6.73 -1.86 9.79
N LEU A 99 7.21 -2.54 10.84
CA LEU A 99 6.40 -2.85 12.05
C LEU A 99 5.95 -1.61 12.85
N LEU A 100 6.69 -0.49 12.82
CA LEU A 100 6.32 0.78 13.44
C LEU A 100 5.26 1.55 12.64
N LEU A 101 5.25 1.41 11.31
CA LEU A 101 4.22 1.97 10.44
C LEU A 101 2.89 1.19 10.51
N PHE A 102 2.92 -0.11 10.84
CA PHE A 102 1.74 -0.98 10.99
C PHE A 102 1.09 -0.96 12.39
N ARG A 103 1.53 -0.09 13.32
CA ARG A 103 1.03 -0.05 14.71
C ARG A 103 0.22 1.20 15.07
N ARG A 104 -0.30 1.92 14.08
CA ARG A 104 -1.16 3.08 14.29
C ARG A 104 -2.49 2.94 13.56
#